data_AF-G3HBU8-F1
#
_entry.id   AF-G3HBU8-F1
#
_cell.length_a   1.000
_cell.length_b   1.000
_cell.length_c   1.000
_cell.angle_alpha   90.00
_cell.angle_beta   90.00
_cell.angle_gamma   90.00
#
_symmetry.space_group_name_H-M   'P 1'
#
loop_
_entity.id
_entity.type
_entity.pdbx_description
1 polymer ?
#
loop_
_entity_poly.entity_id
_entity_poly.type
_entity_poly.pdbx_seq_one_letter_code
_entity_poly.pdbx_strand_id
1 'polypeptide(L)'
;MKVKVIPVLEDNYMYLIIEEHTREAVAVDVAVPKRLLEITAREEVSLTTVLTTHHHWDHTRGNAELAHLRPGLEVMGADERICALTRRLSHGEELRFGAIHVRCLLTPGHTTGHMSYFLWEDECPDPPALFSGDALSVAGCGWHLEDTAQQMYQSLAKILGTLPPQTKVFCGHEHTLSNLEFAQKVEPCNNHVQAKLSWAQKRDDDDIPTVPSTLGEELLYNPFLRVT
;
A
#
# COMPACT_ATOMS: atom_id res chain seq x y z
N MET A 1 -12.35 6.07 -9.06
CA MET A 1 -10.89 5.90 -9.07
C MET A 1 -10.56 4.50 -9.52
N LYS A 2 -9.55 4.35 -10.40
CA LYS A 2 -9.12 3.03 -10.89
C LYS A 2 -7.71 2.73 -10.39
N VAL A 3 -7.55 1.61 -9.68
CA VAL A 3 -6.24 1.16 -9.17
C VAL A 3 -5.71 0.04 -10.06
N LYS A 4 -4.46 0.19 -10.52
CA LYS A 4 -3.71 -0.83 -11.25
C LYS A 4 -2.61 -1.37 -10.34
N VAL A 5 -2.66 -2.68 -10.08
CA VAL A 5 -1.59 -3.42 -9.39
C VAL A 5 -0.49 -3.74 -10.39
N ILE A 6 0.75 -3.39 -10.05
CA ILE A 6 1.92 -3.56 -10.91
C ILE A 6 2.96 -4.39 -10.16
N PRO A 7 2.97 -5.73 -10.34
CA PRO A 7 4.03 -6.57 -9.78
C PRO A 7 5.38 -6.15 -10.35
N VAL A 8 6.38 -6.02 -9.49
CA VAL A 8 7.76 -5.67 -9.84
C VAL A 8 8.74 -6.42 -8.94
N LEU A 9 10.02 -6.40 -9.31
CA LEU A 9 11.06 -7.09 -8.55
C LEU A 9 10.73 -8.58 -8.40
N GLU A 10 10.96 -9.14 -7.22
CA GLU A 10 10.62 -10.52 -6.88
C GLU A 10 9.18 -10.61 -6.36
N ASP A 11 8.81 -9.74 -5.42
CA ASP A 11 7.50 -9.80 -4.75
C ASP A 11 6.86 -8.43 -4.47
N ASN A 12 7.47 -7.32 -4.89
CA ASN A 12 6.94 -5.97 -4.62
C ASN A 12 5.74 -5.62 -5.52
N TYR A 13 4.86 -4.76 -5.00
CA TYR A 13 3.85 -4.07 -5.79
C TYR A 13 4.13 -2.57 -5.88
N MET A 14 4.06 -2.05 -7.10
CA MET A 14 3.74 -0.63 -7.31
C MET A 14 2.25 -0.50 -7.62
N TYR A 15 1.70 0.67 -7.34
CA TYR A 15 0.31 0.97 -7.70
C TYR A 15 0.22 2.21 -8.57
N LEU A 16 -0.65 2.17 -9.57
CA LEU A 16 -1.04 3.34 -10.34
C LEU A 16 -2.52 3.60 -10.09
N ILE A 17 -2.80 4.74 -9.47
CA ILE A 17 -4.13 5.25 -9.18
C ILE A 17 -4.48 6.26 -10.27
N ILE A 18 -5.57 6.02 -10.97
CA ILE A 18 -6.04 6.84 -12.08
C ILE A 18 -7.31 7.57 -11.64
N GLU A 19 -7.27 8.90 -11.74
CA GLU A 19 -8.46 9.75 -11.68
C GLU A 19 -9.14 9.70 -13.05
N GLU A 20 -10.36 9.19 -13.09
CA GLU A 20 -10.98 8.77 -14.35
C GLU A 20 -11.48 9.92 -15.22
N HIS A 21 -11.76 11.09 -14.63
CA HIS A 21 -12.30 12.25 -15.33
C HIS A 21 -11.22 13.11 -15.98
N THR A 22 -10.18 13.43 -15.24
CA THR A 22 -9.04 14.26 -15.61
C THR A 22 -7.95 13.48 -16.34
N ARG A 23 -7.93 12.14 -16.19
CA ARG A 23 -6.85 11.25 -16.65
C ARG A 23 -5.50 11.56 -16.00
N GLU A 24 -5.50 12.29 -14.89
CA GLU A 24 -4.33 12.40 -14.03
C GLU A 24 -4.13 11.09 -13.26
N ALA A 25 -2.87 10.82 -12.91
CA ALA A 25 -2.51 9.61 -12.22
C ALA A 25 -1.46 9.87 -11.14
N VAL A 26 -1.60 9.11 -10.06
CA VAL A 26 -0.70 9.06 -8.91
C VAL A 26 -0.12 7.66 -8.82
N ALA A 27 1.18 7.54 -8.64
CA ALA A 27 1.84 6.26 -8.39
C ALA A 27 2.17 6.10 -6.90
N VAL A 28 2.16 4.87 -6.41
CA VAL A 28 2.66 4.51 -5.08
C VAL A 28 3.88 3.59 -5.23
N ASP A 29 4.94 3.92 -4.48
CA ASP A 29 6.18 3.15 -4.33
C ASP A 29 6.84 2.73 -5.66
N VAL A 30 7.44 3.70 -6.37
CA VAL A 30 7.99 3.45 -7.70
C VAL A 30 9.38 2.81 -7.64
N ALA A 31 9.41 1.49 -7.74
CA ALA A 31 10.64 0.70 -7.85
C ALA A 31 11.17 0.55 -9.29
N VAL A 32 10.27 0.47 -10.28
CA VAL A 32 10.63 0.19 -11.69
C VAL A 32 9.98 1.24 -12.61
N PRO A 33 10.60 2.42 -12.78
CA PRO A 33 10.04 3.53 -13.54
C PRO A 33 9.62 3.15 -14.96
N LYS A 34 10.45 2.35 -15.65
CA LYS A 34 10.16 1.89 -17.02
C LYS A 34 8.80 1.19 -17.11
N ARG A 35 8.51 0.25 -16.22
CA ARG A 35 7.24 -0.51 -16.22
C ARG A 35 6.05 0.38 -15.89
N LEU A 36 6.22 1.32 -14.96
CA LEU A 36 5.19 2.31 -14.66
C LEU A 36 4.89 3.18 -15.89
N LEU A 37 5.93 3.70 -16.55
CA LEU A 37 5.79 4.58 -17.71
C LEU A 37 5.12 3.86 -18.90
N GLU A 38 5.46 2.60 -19.16
CA GLU A 38 4.78 1.78 -20.17
C GLU A 38 3.27 1.65 -19.89
N ILE A 39 2.90 1.44 -18.62
CA ILE A 39 1.49 1.33 -18.22
C ILE A 39 0.79 2.69 -18.32
N THR A 40 1.42 3.79 -17.89
CA THR A 40 0.83 5.13 -18.01
C THR A 40 0.58 5.53 -19.47
N ALA A 41 1.50 5.14 -20.38
CA ALA A 41 1.33 5.37 -21.81
C ALA A 41 0.18 4.54 -22.38
N ARG A 42 0.10 3.24 -22.04
CA ARG A 42 -0.97 2.36 -22.50
C ARG A 42 -2.35 2.76 -21.98
N GLU A 43 -2.43 3.24 -20.75
CA GLU A 43 -3.69 3.73 -20.18
C GLU A 43 -3.98 5.18 -20.61
N GLU A 44 -3.12 5.86 -21.37
CA GLU A 44 -3.31 7.25 -21.80
C GLU A 44 -3.60 8.20 -20.60
N VAL A 45 -2.73 8.15 -19.59
CA VAL A 45 -2.84 8.97 -18.37
C VAL A 45 -1.60 9.82 -18.13
N SER A 46 -1.78 10.95 -17.47
CA SER A 46 -0.70 11.86 -17.07
C SER A 46 -0.27 11.60 -15.63
N LEU A 47 0.91 11.02 -15.45
CA LEU A 47 1.50 10.82 -14.11
C LEU A 47 1.98 12.16 -13.55
N THR A 48 1.40 12.62 -12.44
CA THR A 48 1.71 13.91 -11.81
C THR A 48 2.42 13.77 -10.48
N THR A 49 2.13 12.71 -9.73
CA THR A 49 2.59 12.54 -8.35
C THR A 49 3.03 11.11 -8.06
N VAL A 50 4.06 10.98 -7.22
CA VAL A 50 4.47 9.76 -6.54
C VAL A 50 4.23 9.92 -5.04
N LEU A 51 3.46 9.02 -4.46
CA LEU A 51 3.32 8.86 -3.02
C LEU A 51 4.24 7.72 -2.57
N THR A 52 5.20 8.02 -1.70
CA THR A 52 6.19 7.06 -1.22
C THR A 52 5.91 6.70 0.24
N THR A 53 5.62 5.43 0.49
CA THR A 53 5.25 4.94 1.82
C THR A 53 6.41 5.03 2.80
N HIS A 54 7.61 4.64 2.40
CA HIS A 54 8.81 4.71 3.23
C HIS A 54 10.10 4.69 2.42
N HIS A 55 11.23 4.86 3.08
CA HIS A 55 12.53 5.12 2.45
C HIS A 55 13.29 3.87 1.95
N HIS A 56 12.80 2.66 2.18
CA HIS A 56 13.52 1.47 1.74
C HIS A 56 13.69 1.45 0.22
N TRP A 57 14.81 0.86 -0.20
CA TRP A 57 15.29 0.97 -1.57
C TRP A 57 14.32 0.35 -2.58
N ASP A 58 13.74 -0.80 -2.25
CA ASP A 58 12.78 -1.50 -3.09
C ASP A 58 11.47 -0.73 -3.31
N HIS A 59 11.14 0.27 -2.48
CA HIS A 59 10.01 1.18 -2.69
C HIS A 59 10.39 2.49 -3.39
N THR A 60 11.65 2.93 -3.25
CA THR A 60 12.08 4.30 -3.64
C THR A 60 13.11 4.36 -4.77
N ARG A 61 13.71 3.23 -5.15
CA ARG A 61 14.85 3.20 -6.09
C ARG A 61 14.56 3.82 -7.45
N GLY A 62 13.30 3.86 -7.87
CA GLY A 62 12.90 4.45 -9.13
C GLY A 62 12.64 5.96 -9.06
N ASN A 63 12.55 6.56 -7.87
CA ASN A 63 12.14 7.96 -7.72
C ASN A 63 13.07 8.93 -8.44
N ALA A 64 14.39 8.78 -8.30
CA ALA A 64 15.36 9.67 -8.93
C ALA A 64 15.35 9.59 -10.47
N GLU A 65 15.30 8.38 -11.02
CA GLU A 65 15.18 8.17 -12.47
C GLU A 65 13.86 8.75 -12.98
N LEU A 66 12.74 8.49 -12.30
CA LEU A 66 11.43 8.97 -12.71
C LEU A 66 11.34 10.49 -12.66
N ALA A 67 11.86 11.14 -11.61
CA ALA A 67 11.91 12.60 -11.49
C ALA A 67 12.77 13.24 -12.60
N HIS A 68 13.84 12.56 -13.04
CA HIS A 68 14.62 13.00 -14.19
C HIS A 68 13.84 12.88 -15.51
N LEU A 69 13.13 11.76 -15.72
CA LEU A 69 12.33 11.50 -16.92
C LEU A 69 11.04 12.34 -16.99
N ARG A 70 10.56 12.84 -15.86
CA ARG A 70 9.33 13.65 -15.72
C ARG A 70 9.61 14.92 -14.91
N PRO A 71 10.22 15.95 -15.51
CA PRO A 71 10.40 17.23 -14.82
C PRO A 71 9.07 17.79 -14.33
N GLY A 72 9.02 18.20 -13.07
CA GLY A 72 7.80 18.71 -12.42
C GLY A 72 6.96 17.63 -11.71
N LEU A 73 7.35 16.35 -11.79
CA LEU A 73 6.75 15.30 -10.98
C LEU A 73 6.98 15.58 -9.48
N GLU A 74 5.92 15.50 -8.69
CA GLU A 74 6.02 15.60 -7.24
C GLU A 74 6.30 14.23 -6.63
N VAL A 75 7.32 14.13 -5.78
CA VAL A 75 7.61 12.94 -4.96
C VAL A 75 7.32 13.32 -3.51
N MET A 76 6.29 12.71 -2.95
CA MET A 76 5.79 13.04 -1.63
C MET A 76 5.91 11.86 -0.66
N GLY A 77 6.21 12.15 0.60
CA GLY A 77 6.42 11.15 1.65
C GLY A 77 6.73 11.81 2.99
N ALA A 78 6.87 11.05 4.07
CA ALA A 78 7.06 11.61 5.40
C ALA A 78 8.53 11.73 5.84
N ASP A 79 9.44 11.08 5.10
CA ASP A 79 10.82 10.82 5.50
C ASP A 79 11.82 11.50 4.55
N GLU A 80 12.72 12.31 5.08
CA GLU A 80 13.77 13.01 4.33
C GLU A 80 14.76 12.03 3.66
N ARG A 81 14.80 10.76 4.09
CA ARG A 81 15.60 9.70 3.47
C ARG A 81 15.05 9.24 2.12
N ILE A 82 13.80 9.59 1.78
CA ILE A 82 13.19 9.26 0.49
C ILE A 82 13.95 9.97 -0.64
N CYS A 83 14.47 9.17 -1.57
CA CYS A 83 15.20 9.71 -2.70
C CYS A 83 14.29 10.57 -3.59
N ALA A 84 14.80 11.73 -4.03
CA ALA A 84 14.11 12.71 -4.86
C ALA A 84 12.83 13.31 -4.24
N LEU A 85 12.66 13.26 -2.92
CA LEU A 85 11.55 13.90 -2.20
C LEU A 85 11.44 15.39 -2.56
N THR A 86 10.28 15.81 -3.04
CA THR A 86 9.98 17.21 -3.37
C THR A 86 9.10 17.87 -2.30
N ARG A 87 8.29 17.08 -1.59
CA ARG A 87 7.41 17.58 -0.52
C ARG A 87 7.28 16.58 0.61
N ARG A 88 7.65 17.03 1.81
CA ARG A 88 7.41 16.27 3.05
C ARG A 88 5.96 16.44 3.52
N LEU A 89 5.33 15.33 3.86
CA LEU A 89 3.94 15.25 4.33
C LEU A 89 3.86 15.00 5.84
N SER A 90 2.78 15.47 6.46
CA SER A 90 2.48 15.30 7.88
C SER A 90 1.33 14.31 8.13
N HIS A 91 1.27 13.77 9.35
CA HIS A 91 0.13 12.94 9.77
C HIS A 91 -1.18 13.73 9.71
N GLY A 92 -2.22 13.13 9.14
CA GLY A 92 -3.56 13.72 9.00
C GLY A 92 -3.68 14.73 7.86
N GLU A 93 -2.59 15.03 7.14
CA GLU A 93 -2.62 15.94 6.00
C GLU A 93 -3.48 15.36 4.87
N GLU A 94 -4.34 16.20 4.31
CA GLU A 94 -5.22 15.82 3.20
C GLU A 94 -4.72 16.42 1.88
N LEU A 95 -4.64 15.56 0.87
CA LEU A 95 -4.33 15.90 -0.52
C LEU A 95 -5.55 15.64 -1.39
N ARG A 96 -5.55 16.22 -2.58
CA ARG A 96 -6.62 16.02 -3.56
C ARG A 96 -6.05 15.92 -4.97
N PHE A 97 -6.50 14.91 -5.71
CA PHE A 97 -6.18 14.69 -7.12
C PHE A 97 -7.50 14.53 -7.88
N GLY A 98 -7.99 15.60 -8.51
CA GLY A 98 -9.35 15.63 -9.08
C GLY A 98 -10.44 15.30 -8.05
N ALA A 99 -11.18 14.22 -8.28
CA ALA A 99 -12.19 13.71 -7.34
C ALA A 99 -11.62 12.87 -6.19
N ILE A 100 -10.36 12.44 -6.28
CA ILE A 100 -9.74 11.54 -5.29
C ILE A 100 -9.22 12.36 -4.11
N HIS A 101 -9.74 12.05 -2.92
CA HIS A 101 -9.24 12.52 -1.65
C HIS A 101 -8.18 11.56 -1.12
N VAL A 102 -7.12 12.09 -0.52
CA VAL A 102 -6.05 11.29 0.11
C VAL A 102 -5.84 11.82 1.52
N ARG A 103 -5.91 10.95 2.52
CA ARG A 103 -5.45 11.25 3.87
C ARG A 103 -4.13 10.53 4.14
N CYS A 104 -3.12 11.31 4.52
CA CYS A 104 -1.78 10.82 4.82
C CYS A 104 -1.72 10.37 6.29
N LEU A 105 -1.48 9.08 6.52
CA LEU A 105 -1.48 8.47 7.85
C LEU A 105 -0.06 8.03 8.21
N LEU A 106 0.61 8.79 9.06
CA LEU A 106 1.90 8.35 9.61
C LEU A 106 1.69 7.04 10.40
N THR A 107 2.42 6.00 10.02
CA THR A 107 2.29 4.63 10.53
C THR A 107 3.66 4.06 10.93
N PRO A 108 4.36 4.69 11.90
CA PRO A 108 5.70 4.27 12.28
C PRO A 108 5.68 2.85 12.89
N GLY A 109 6.80 2.15 12.73
CA GLY A 109 6.91 0.73 13.06
C GLY A 109 8.01 0.10 12.23
N HIS A 110 7.68 -0.29 11.00
CA HIS A 110 8.66 -0.83 10.04
C HIS A 110 9.78 0.17 9.78
N THR A 111 9.42 1.42 9.48
CA THR A 111 10.36 2.55 9.54
C THR A 111 9.78 3.69 10.36
N THR A 112 10.64 4.54 10.90
CA THR A 112 10.24 5.71 11.72
C THR A 112 9.46 6.75 10.90
N GLY A 113 9.69 6.81 9.59
CA GLY A 113 9.04 7.70 8.65
C GLY A 113 7.99 7.03 7.77
N HIS A 114 7.48 5.85 8.14
CA HIS A 114 6.50 5.13 7.34
C HIS A 114 5.15 5.88 7.28
N MET A 115 4.57 5.97 6.09
CA MET A 115 3.31 6.63 5.78
C MET A 115 2.40 5.67 5.00
N SER A 116 1.15 5.57 5.41
CA SER A 116 0.08 4.91 4.65
C SER A 116 -0.86 5.96 4.05
N TYR A 117 -1.45 5.67 2.89
CA TYR A 117 -2.32 6.61 2.18
C TYR A 117 -3.74 6.06 2.08
N PHE A 118 -4.69 6.72 2.73
CA PHE A 118 -6.11 6.38 2.68
C PHE A 118 -6.83 7.22 1.64
N LEU A 119 -7.38 6.59 0.62
CA LEU A 119 -7.97 7.22 -0.56
C LEU A 119 -9.46 6.94 -0.67
N TRP A 120 -10.25 7.96 -1.02
CA TRP A 120 -11.68 7.82 -1.30
C TRP A 120 -12.15 8.87 -2.31
N GLU A 121 -13.36 8.68 -2.83
CA GLU A 121 -14.08 9.66 -3.64
C GLU A 121 -15.45 9.89 -2.99
N ASP A 122 -15.88 11.15 -2.94
CA ASP A 122 -17.22 11.49 -2.43
C ASP A 122 -18.29 10.92 -3.37
N GLU A 123 -19.39 10.42 -2.79
CA GLU A 123 -20.54 9.85 -3.53
C GLU A 123 -20.20 8.67 -4.47
N CYS A 124 -19.03 8.05 -4.28
CA CYS A 124 -18.61 6.88 -5.05
C CYS A 124 -19.11 5.57 -4.40
N PRO A 125 -19.72 4.64 -5.16
CA PRO A 125 -20.15 3.35 -4.62
C PRO A 125 -18.98 2.40 -4.34
N ASP A 126 -17.80 2.65 -4.93
CA ASP A 126 -16.62 1.83 -4.67
C ASP A 126 -16.07 2.09 -3.26
N PRO A 127 -15.65 1.03 -2.54
CA PRO A 127 -15.01 1.21 -1.25
C PRO A 127 -13.71 2.02 -1.32
N PRO A 128 -13.35 2.74 -0.24
CA PRO A 128 -12.04 3.39 -0.10
C PRO A 128 -10.88 2.42 -0.30
N ALA A 129 -9.69 2.95 -0.59
CA ALA A 129 -8.45 2.21 -0.70
C ALA A 129 -7.43 2.66 0.35
N LEU A 130 -6.63 1.73 0.84
CA LEU A 130 -5.51 1.98 1.73
C LEU A 130 -4.24 1.43 1.08
N PHE A 131 -3.28 2.30 0.80
CA PHE A 131 -1.94 1.90 0.41
C PHE A 131 -1.08 1.84 1.67
N SER A 132 -0.82 0.63 2.15
CA SER A 132 -0.25 0.40 3.48
C SER A 132 1.26 0.22 3.48
N GLY A 133 1.90 0.15 2.30
CA GLY A 133 3.32 -0.18 2.20
C GLY A 133 3.64 -1.43 3.01
N ASP A 134 4.64 -1.32 3.87
CA ASP A 134 5.11 -2.41 4.72
C ASP A 134 4.57 -2.32 6.15
N ALA A 135 3.65 -1.39 6.44
CA ALA A 135 3.01 -1.36 7.75
C ALA A 135 2.07 -2.58 7.90
N LEU A 136 1.08 -2.69 7.00
CA LEU A 136 0.08 -3.76 6.98
C LEU A 136 0.18 -4.54 5.67
N SER A 137 0.29 -5.86 5.78
CA SER A 137 0.26 -6.79 4.64
C SER A 137 -0.96 -7.69 4.74
N VAL A 138 -1.35 -8.33 3.64
CA VAL A 138 -2.41 -9.35 3.71
C VAL A 138 -1.97 -10.45 4.67
N ALA A 139 -2.75 -10.63 5.74
CA ALA A 139 -2.51 -11.54 6.86
C ALA A 139 -1.19 -11.32 7.65
N GLY A 140 -0.51 -10.19 7.46
CA GLY A 140 0.77 -9.90 8.11
C GLY A 140 1.00 -8.43 8.43
N CYS A 141 2.23 -8.11 8.85
CA CYS A 141 2.74 -6.75 9.02
C CYS A 141 4.24 -6.71 8.72
N GLY A 142 4.82 -5.52 8.60
CA GLY A 142 6.27 -5.35 8.48
C GLY A 142 7.02 -5.94 9.66
N TRP A 143 8.10 -6.66 9.39
CA TRP A 143 8.86 -7.39 10.41
C TRP A 143 10.19 -6.71 10.78
N HIS A 144 10.78 -5.93 9.87
CA HIS A 144 11.97 -5.16 10.14
C HIS A 144 11.59 -3.85 10.81
N LEU A 145 11.68 -3.78 12.13
CA LEU A 145 11.26 -2.58 12.86
C LEU A 145 12.46 -1.65 13.11
N GLU A 146 12.36 -0.40 12.62
CA GLU A 146 13.17 0.70 13.16
C GLU A 146 12.64 1.21 14.51
N ASP A 147 11.37 0.91 14.81
CA ASP A 147 10.65 1.33 16.02
C ASP A 147 10.27 0.14 16.93
N THR A 148 9.42 0.38 17.93
CA THR A 148 8.96 -0.65 18.87
C THR A 148 7.72 -1.41 18.35
N ALA A 149 7.54 -2.65 18.83
CA ALA A 149 6.31 -3.42 18.60
C ALA A 149 5.05 -2.68 19.10
N GLN A 150 5.17 -1.89 20.17
CA GLN A 150 4.09 -1.03 20.65
C GLN A 150 3.71 0.02 19.60
N GLN A 151 4.69 0.61 18.93
CA GLN A 151 4.46 1.61 17.89
C GLN A 151 3.78 0.97 16.67
N MET A 152 4.23 -0.23 16.25
CA MET A 152 3.56 -1.00 15.20
C MET A 152 2.10 -1.31 15.59
N TYR A 153 1.85 -1.75 16.83
CA TYR A 153 0.48 -1.97 17.31
C TYR A 153 -0.38 -0.70 17.26
N GLN A 154 0.15 0.47 17.64
CA GLN A 154 -0.58 1.73 17.51
C GLN A 154 -0.93 2.02 16.04
N SER A 155 0.05 1.89 15.14
CA SER A 155 -0.14 2.08 13.70
C SER A 155 -1.21 1.14 13.12
N LEU A 156 -1.12 -0.14 13.44
CA LEU A 156 -2.05 -1.15 12.93
C LEU A 156 -3.43 -1.04 13.56
N ALA A 157 -3.55 -1.13 14.88
CA ALA A 157 -4.83 -1.29 15.56
C ALA A 157 -5.55 0.04 15.84
N LYS A 158 -4.81 1.13 16.04
CA LYS A 158 -5.40 2.44 16.44
C LYS A 158 -5.47 3.46 15.32
N ILE A 159 -4.66 3.31 14.26
CA ILE A 159 -4.73 4.16 13.08
C ILE A 159 -5.45 3.40 11.97
N LEU A 160 -4.82 2.37 11.38
CA LEU A 160 -5.35 1.69 10.20
C LEU A 160 -6.62 0.88 10.50
N GLY A 161 -6.66 0.13 11.60
CA GLY A 161 -7.79 -0.71 12.00
C GLY A 161 -9.06 0.07 12.38
N THR A 162 -9.00 1.40 12.48
CA THR A 162 -10.16 2.27 12.74
C THR A 162 -10.83 2.79 11.47
N LEU A 163 -10.21 2.58 10.30
CA LEU A 163 -10.78 2.92 9.01
C LEU A 163 -11.99 2.01 8.70
N PRO A 164 -12.86 2.40 7.74
CA PRO A 164 -14.04 1.61 7.41
C PRO A 164 -13.68 0.16 7.02
N PRO A 165 -14.43 -0.87 7.48
CA PRO A 165 -14.07 -2.27 7.24
C PRO A 165 -14.06 -2.67 5.76
N GLN A 166 -14.82 -1.98 4.92
CA GLN A 166 -14.83 -2.22 3.47
C GLN A 166 -13.59 -1.68 2.74
N THR A 167 -12.70 -0.94 3.42
CA THR A 167 -11.50 -0.34 2.82
C THR A 167 -10.61 -1.43 2.23
N LYS A 168 -10.34 -1.33 0.93
CA LYS A 168 -9.44 -2.23 0.19
C LYS A 168 -8.00 -1.98 0.61
N VAL A 169 -7.24 -3.01 0.96
CA VAL A 169 -5.85 -2.90 1.41
C VAL A 169 -4.90 -3.31 0.29
N PHE A 170 -3.96 -2.42 -0.04
CA PHE A 170 -2.93 -2.55 -1.06
C PHE A 170 -1.54 -2.44 -0.39
N CYS A 171 -0.89 -3.57 -0.12
CA CYS A 171 0.36 -3.65 0.63
C CYS A 171 1.61 -3.73 -0.26
N GLY A 172 2.79 -3.53 0.33
CA GLY A 172 4.06 -3.44 -0.40
C GLY A 172 4.48 -4.72 -1.13
N HIS A 173 4.11 -5.90 -0.61
CA HIS A 173 4.64 -7.19 -1.08
C HIS A 173 3.59 -8.30 -1.19
N GLU A 174 3.88 -9.29 -2.03
CA GLU A 174 3.20 -10.58 -2.14
C GLU A 174 3.76 -11.59 -1.13
N HIS A 175 3.43 -11.40 0.15
CA HIS A 175 3.81 -12.32 1.25
C HIS A 175 2.63 -13.12 1.80
N THR A 176 1.49 -13.14 1.09
CA THR A 176 0.23 -13.61 1.63
C THR A 176 0.27 -15.08 2.06
N LEU A 177 0.91 -15.95 1.28
CA LEU A 177 1.03 -17.37 1.62
C LEU A 177 1.81 -17.59 2.92
N SER A 178 3.03 -17.05 3.01
CA SER A 178 3.87 -17.20 4.20
C SER A 178 3.24 -16.56 5.44
N ASN A 179 2.56 -15.43 5.27
CA ASN A 179 1.78 -14.78 6.34
C ASN A 179 0.64 -15.68 6.84
N LEU A 180 -0.13 -16.29 5.93
CA LEU A 180 -1.23 -17.17 6.30
C LEU A 180 -0.75 -18.50 6.90
N GLU A 181 0.39 -19.04 6.46
CA GLU A 181 1.03 -20.19 7.09
C GLU A 181 1.44 -19.89 8.54
N PHE A 182 1.96 -18.68 8.79
CA PHE A 182 2.24 -18.22 10.14
C PHE A 182 0.94 -18.03 10.96
N ALA A 183 -0.06 -17.35 10.39
CA ALA A 183 -1.37 -17.18 11.03
C ALA A 183 -2.01 -18.53 11.40
N GLN A 184 -1.85 -19.55 10.56
CA GLN A 184 -2.36 -20.90 10.78
C GLN A 184 -1.67 -21.60 11.96
N LYS A 185 -0.40 -21.27 12.23
CA LYS A 185 0.31 -21.74 13.43
C LYS A 185 -0.15 -21.01 14.69
N VAL A 186 -0.45 -19.71 14.58
CA VAL A 186 -0.92 -18.88 15.71
C VAL A 186 -2.34 -19.25 16.12
N GLU A 187 -3.26 -19.41 15.16
CA GLU A 187 -4.66 -19.80 15.40
C GLU A 187 -5.05 -21.06 14.59
N PRO A 188 -4.65 -22.28 15.02
CA PRO A 188 -4.88 -23.52 14.26
C PRO A 188 -6.35 -23.83 13.92
N CYS A 189 -7.28 -23.35 14.75
CA CYS A 189 -8.71 -23.58 14.61
C CYS A 189 -9.45 -22.43 13.90
N ASN A 190 -8.76 -21.41 13.40
CA ASN A 190 -9.38 -20.29 12.71
C ASN A 190 -9.74 -20.66 11.25
N ASN A 191 -11.02 -20.95 11.01
CA ASN A 191 -11.52 -21.32 9.68
C ASN A 191 -11.34 -20.20 8.64
N HIS A 192 -11.25 -18.93 9.04
CA HIS A 192 -10.99 -17.83 8.12
C HIS A 192 -9.56 -17.86 7.57
N VAL A 193 -8.58 -18.23 8.40
CA VAL A 193 -7.19 -18.43 7.97
C VAL A 193 -7.12 -19.59 6.97
N GLN A 194 -7.73 -20.73 7.27
CA GLN A 194 -7.75 -21.90 6.39
C GLN A 194 -8.38 -21.60 5.02
N ALA A 195 -9.51 -20.89 5.02
CA ALA A 195 -10.21 -20.50 3.81
C ALA A 195 -9.38 -19.50 2.99
N LYS A 196 -8.78 -18.48 3.63
CA LYS A 196 -7.95 -17.48 2.94
C LYS A 196 -6.65 -18.10 2.42
N LEU A 197 -6.05 -19.07 3.12
CA LEU A 197 -4.87 -19.80 2.67
C LEU A 197 -5.16 -20.63 1.42
N SER A 198 -6.27 -21.38 1.42
CA SER A 198 -6.73 -22.12 0.24
C SER A 198 -6.97 -21.19 -0.97
N TRP A 199 -7.57 -20.02 -0.73
CA TRP A 199 -7.79 -19.00 -1.75
C TRP A 199 -6.48 -18.41 -2.28
N ALA A 200 -5.53 -18.11 -1.39
CA ALA A 200 -4.24 -17.56 -1.76
C ALA A 200 -3.41 -18.56 -2.58
N GLN A 201 -3.40 -19.85 -2.20
CA GLN A 201 -2.71 -20.89 -2.97
C GLN A 201 -3.24 -20.99 -4.38
N LYS A 202 -4.57 -20.92 -4.56
CA LYS A 202 -5.17 -20.98 -5.89
C LYS A 202 -4.77 -19.79 -6.77
N ARG A 203 -4.58 -18.61 -6.18
CA ARG A 203 -4.14 -17.40 -6.90
C ARG A 203 -2.67 -17.45 -7.26
N ASP A 204 -1.84 -17.93 -6.33
CA ASP A 204 -0.42 -18.18 -6.56
C ASP A 204 -0.21 -19.15 -7.73
N ASP A 205 -0.95 -20.28 -7.74
CA ASP A 205 -0.93 -21.27 -8.83
C ASP A 205 -1.33 -20.66 -10.20
N ASP A 206 -2.12 -19.59 -10.20
CA ASP A 206 -2.62 -18.90 -11.40
C ASP A 206 -1.83 -17.61 -11.73
N ASP A 207 -0.71 -17.32 -11.04
CA ASP A 207 0.09 -16.09 -11.15
C ASP A 207 -0.73 -14.80 -10.95
N ILE A 208 -1.70 -14.82 -10.04
CA ILE A 208 -2.61 -13.69 -9.76
C ILE A 208 -2.26 -13.05 -8.40
N PRO A 209 -2.02 -11.73 -8.33
CA PRO A 209 -1.81 -11.02 -7.07
C PRO A 209 -2.89 -11.28 -6.03
N THR A 210 -2.54 -11.45 -4.77
CA THR A 210 -3.48 -11.63 -3.65
C THR A 210 -4.01 -10.30 -3.09
N VAL A 211 -3.53 -9.17 -3.60
CA VAL A 211 -4.10 -7.85 -3.33
C VAL A 211 -5.25 -7.50 -4.30
N PRO A 212 -6.20 -6.64 -3.88
CA PRO A 212 -6.38 -6.17 -2.51
C PRO A 212 -7.11 -7.19 -1.62
N SER A 213 -6.86 -7.12 -0.31
CA SER A 213 -7.80 -7.60 0.72
C SER A 213 -8.71 -6.45 1.18
N THR A 214 -9.46 -6.63 2.27
CA THR A 214 -10.18 -5.55 2.96
C THR A 214 -9.83 -5.52 4.45
N LEU A 215 -9.91 -4.35 5.11
CA LEU A 215 -9.66 -4.26 6.56
C LEU A 215 -10.59 -5.17 7.38
N GLY A 216 -11.84 -5.32 6.95
CA GLY A 216 -12.81 -6.22 7.57
C GLY A 216 -12.38 -7.69 7.46
N GLU A 217 -11.79 -8.10 6.34
CA GLU A 217 -11.18 -9.42 6.18
C GLU A 217 -9.95 -9.60 7.06
N GLU A 218 -9.05 -8.61 7.10
CA GLU A 218 -7.82 -8.69 7.89
C GLU A 218 -8.12 -8.92 9.38
N LEU A 219 -9.18 -8.32 9.93
CA LEU A 219 -9.63 -8.56 11.32
C LEU A 219 -10.04 -10.02 11.60
N LEU A 220 -10.28 -10.84 10.57
CA LEU A 220 -10.68 -12.24 10.70
C LEU A 220 -9.50 -13.22 10.70
N TYR A 221 -8.38 -12.89 10.05
CA TYR A 221 -7.25 -13.82 9.88
C TYR A 221 -5.86 -13.26 10.14
N ASN A 222 -5.69 -11.94 10.25
CA ASN A 222 -4.38 -11.34 10.46
C ASN A 222 -4.03 -11.33 11.96
N PRO A 223 -3.04 -12.11 12.42
CA PRO A 223 -2.74 -12.24 13.85
C PRO A 223 -2.31 -10.90 14.47
N PHE A 224 -1.75 -9.97 13.69
CA PHE A 224 -1.27 -8.68 14.18
C PHE A 224 -2.39 -7.66 14.39
N LEU A 225 -3.58 -7.89 13.82
CA LEU A 225 -4.80 -7.12 14.09
C LEU A 225 -5.71 -7.82 15.10
N ARG A 226 -5.32 -9.00 15.60
CA ARG A 226 -6.10 -9.87 16.49
C ARG A 226 -5.37 -10.15 17.81
N VAL A 227 -4.67 -9.15 18.34
CA VAL A 227 -3.79 -9.28 19.52
C VAL A 227 -4.51 -9.15 20.88
N THR A 228 -5.84 -9.29 20.92
CA THR A 228 -6.68 -9.15 22.13
C THR A 228 -7.48 -10.40 22.42
#